data_AF-A0A6I1ZS43-F1
#
_entry.id   AF-A0A6I1ZS43-F1
#
_cell.length_a   1.000
_cell.length_b   1.000
_cell.length_c   1.000
_cell.angle_alpha   90.00
_cell.angle_beta   90.00
_cell.angle_gamma   90.00
#
_symmetry.space_group_name_H-M   'P 1'
#
loop_
_entity.id
_entity.type
_entity.pdbx_description
1 polymer ?
#
loop_
_entity_poly.entity_id
_entity_poly.type
_entity_poly.pdbx_seq_one_letter_code
_entity_poly.pdbx_strand_id
1 'polypeptide(L)'
;MDELKVFTGNAHPELAREVVDYLGIPLGKNEVFQFSNENIFVRILENVRERDTFVIQPLCSPVNNNLVELLIMIDALKRASAKRITAVMPYYGYGRTDKKDQPRGD
;
A
#
# COMPACT_ATOMS: atom_id res chain seq x y z
N MET A 1 -4.52 -6.81 -23.23
CA MET A 1 -4.21 -5.69 -22.33
C MET A 1 -4.04 -6.31 -20.95
N ASP A 2 -2.85 -6.23 -20.37
CA ASP A 2 -2.63 -6.74 -19.00
C ASP A 2 -3.62 -5.99 -18.08
N GLU A 3 -4.55 -6.70 -17.41
CA GLU A 3 -5.49 -6.04 -16.50
C GLU A 3 -4.71 -5.41 -15.34
N LEU A 4 -4.70 -4.08 -15.33
CA LEU A 4 -4.24 -3.28 -14.23
C LEU A 4 -5.17 -3.46 -13.02
N LYS A 5 -4.61 -3.62 -11.82
CA LYS A 5 -5.36 -3.71 -10.57
C LYS A 5 -4.88 -2.66 -9.58
N VAL A 6 -5.80 -1.93 -8.97
CA VAL A 6 -5.49 -0.92 -7.94
C VAL A 6 -6.03 -1.41 -6.60
N PHE A 7 -5.19 -1.36 -5.58
CA PHE A 7 -5.53 -1.68 -4.19
C PHE A 7 -5.21 -0.47 -3.31
N THR A 8 -5.81 -0.43 -2.13
CA THR A 8 -5.55 0.60 -1.12
C THR A 8 -5.40 -0.04 0.25
N GLY A 9 -4.57 0.58 1.09
CA GLY A 9 -4.63 0.35 2.53
C GLY A 9 -5.66 1.26 3.19
N ASN A 10 -5.56 1.38 4.51
CA ASN A 10 -6.45 2.13 5.40
C ASN A 10 -6.09 3.61 5.53
N ALA A 11 -4.93 4.05 5.03
CA ALA A 11 -4.46 5.42 5.26
C ALA A 11 -5.36 6.48 4.61
N HIS A 12 -5.83 6.22 3.39
CA HIS A 12 -6.75 7.13 2.69
C HIS A 12 -7.59 6.42 1.59
N PRO A 13 -8.57 5.56 1.94
CA PRO A 13 -9.35 4.80 0.96
C PRO A 13 -10.13 5.67 -0.03
N GLU A 14 -10.56 6.86 0.39
CA GLU A 14 -11.28 7.82 -0.46
C GLU A 14 -10.45 8.28 -1.67
N LEU A 15 -9.18 8.65 -1.46
CA LEU A 15 -8.27 9.00 -2.55
C LEU A 15 -8.11 7.86 -3.55
N ALA A 16 -8.03 6.62 -3.07
CA ALA A 16 -7.94 5.47 -3.95
C ALA A 16 -9.23 5.28 -4.79
N ARG A 17 -10.40 5.55 -4.21
CA ARG A 17 -11.68 5.54 -4.95
C ARG A 17 -11.70 6.61 -6.05
N GLU A 18 -11.35 7.85 -5.71
CA GLU A 18 -11.28 8.94 -6.68
C GLU A 18 -10.34 8.62 -7.85
N VAL A 19 -9.19 8.01 -7.57
CA VAL A 19 -8.24 7.60 -8.61
C VAL A 19 -8.82 6.53 -9.52
N VAL A 20 -9.46 5.49 -8.99
CA VAL A 20 -10.02 4.42 -9.84
C VAL A 20 -11.27 4.88 -10.60
N ASP A 21 -12.07 5.78 -10.01
CA ASP A 21 -13.22 6.41 -10.66
C ASP A 21 -12.77 7.24 -11.86
N TYR A 22 -11.70 8.03 -11.69
CA TYR A 22 -11.07 8.78 -12.78
C TYR A 22 -10.53 7.87 -13.89
N LEU A 23 -9.97 6.71 -13.52
CA LEU A 23 -9.45 5.71 -14.47
C LEU A 23 -10.54 4.85 -15.12
N GLY A 24 -11.78 4.90 -14.63
CA GLY A 24 -12.90 4.09 -15.12
C GLY A 24 -12.73 2.59 -14.84
N ILE A 25 -12.05 2.21 -13.75
CA ILE A 25 -11.82 0.82 -13.35
C ILE A 25 -12.34 0.57 -11.92
N PRO A 26 -12.66 -0.66 -11.53
CA PRO A 26 -13.04 -0.96 -10.15
C PRO A 26 -11.81 -0.96 -9.24
N LEU A 27 -12.00 -0.56 -7.98
CA LEU A 27 -11.03 -0.81 -6.91
C LEU A 27 -10.94 -2.33 -6.67
N GLY A 28 -9.71 -2.84 -6.60
CA GLY A 28 -9.44 -4.23 -6.30
C GLY A 28 -9.87 -4.59 -4.88
N LYS A 29 -10.38 -5.81 -4.70
CA LYS A 29 -10.90 -6.25 -3.41
C LYS A 29 -9.78 -6.77 -2.51
N ASN A 30 -9.67 -6.21 -1.32
CA ASN A 30 -8.79 -6.67 -0.26
C ASN A 30 -9.48 -6.54 1.11
N GLU A 31 -8.95 -7.23 2.10
CA GLU A 31 -9.24 -7.02 3.51
C GLU A 31 -7.97 -6.51 4.16
N VAL A 32 -8.08 -5.41 4.90
CA VAL A 32 -6.98 -4.83 5.65
C VAL A 32 -7.51 -4.40 7.01
N PHE A 33 -7.03 -5.01 8.07
CA PHE A 33 -7.48 -4.68 9.43
C PHE A 33 -6.39 -4.96 10.47
N GLN A 34 -6.54 -4.36 11.64
CA GLN A 34 -5.62 -4.52 12.76
C GLN A 34 -6.29 -5.36 13.85
N PHE A 35 -5.60 -6.38 14.34
CA PHE A 35 -6.01 -7.19 15.49
C PHE A 35 -5.84 -6.41 16.80
N SER A 36 -6.48 -6.87 17.87
CA SER A 36 -6.36 -6.26 19.21
C SER A 36 -4.95 -6.30 19.80
N ASN A 37 -4.07 -7.16 19.29
CA ASN A 37 -2.65 -7.22 19.63
C ASN A 37 -1.77 -6.37 18.69
N GLU A 38 -2.37 -5.43 17.97
CA GLU A 38 -1.73 -4.48 17.05
C GLU A 38 -1.15 -5.08 15.76
N ASN A 39 -1.22 -6.40 15.58
CA ASN A 39 -0.82 -7.04 14.33
C ASN A 39 -1.73 -6.63 13.17
N ILE A 40 -1.12 -6.28 12.04
CA ILE A 40 -1.85 -5.93 10.82
C ILE A 40 -2.04 -7.19 9.98
N PHE A 41 -3.26 -7.39 9.49
CA PHE A 41 -3.62 -8.45 8.58
C PHE A 41 -4.00 -7.88 7.22
N VAL A 42 -3.50 -8.50 6.16
CA VAL A 42 -3.89 -8.20 4.79
C VAL A 42 -4.26 -9.48 4.07
N ARG A 43 -5.35 -9.45 3.31
CA ARG A 43 -5.71 -10.50 2.38
C ARG A 43 -6.20 -9.92 1.06
N ILE A 44 -5.61 -10.38 -0.04
CA ILE A 44 -6.06 -10.05 -1.39
C ILE A 44 -7.21 -11.00 -1.76
N LEU A 45 -8.35 -10.44 -2.18
CA LEU A 45 -9.59 -11.20 -2.43
C LEU A 45 -9.86 -11.47 -3.92
N GLU A 46 -8.89 -11.16 -4.79
CA GLU A 46 -9.03 -11.32 -6.25
C GLU A 46 -7.79 -11.95 -6.85
N ASN A 47 -7.94 -12.52 -8.05
CA ASN A 47 -6.81 -13.06 -8.79
C ASN A 47 -5.94 -11.91 -9.33
N VAL A 48 -4.69 -11.86 -8.86
CA VAL A 48 -3.66 -10.88 -9.27
C VAL A 48 -2.49 -11.52 -10.01
N ARG A 49 -2.57 -12.82 -10.33
CA ARG A 49 -1.47 -13.55 -10.96
C ARG A 49 -1.16 -12.97 -12.35
N GLU A 50 0.12 -12.73 -12.61
CA GLU A 50 0.61 -12.08 -13.85
C GLU A 50 0.00 -10.69 -14.12
N ARG A 51 -0.59 -10.02 -13.12
CA ARG A 51 -1.18 -8.67 -13.27
C ARG A 51 -0.22 -7.58 -12.82
N ASP A 52 -0.39 -6.40 -13.41
CA ASP A 52 0.24 -5.16 -12.94
C ASP A 52 -0.61 -4.58 -11.80
N THR A 53 -0.03 -4.51 -10.60
CA THR A 53 -0.74 -4.08 -9.39
C THR A 53 -0.18 -2.77 -8.85
N PHE A 54 -1.08 -1.90 -8.43
CA PHE A 54 -0.78 -0.61 -7.84
C PHE A 54 -1.37 -0.58 -6.43
N VAL A 55 -0.58 -0.16 -5.44
CA VAL A 55 -1.04 0.01 -4.06
C VAL A 55 -0.97 1.48 -3.70
N ILE A 56 -2.12 2.11 -3.52
CA ILE A 56 -2.22 3.50 -3.06
C ILE A 56 -2.17 3.48 -1.53
N GLN A 57 -1.09 4.02 -0.96
CA GLN A 57 -0.94 4.16 0.49
C GLN A 57 -0.10 5.39 0.83
N PRO A 58 -0.73 6.51 1.21
CA PRO A 58 -0.04 7.60 1.88
C PRO A 58 0.54 7.17 3.23
N LEU A 59 1.74 7.64 3.57
CA LEU A 59 2.34 7.43 4.90
C LEU A 59 1.99 8.58 5.86
N CYS A 60 0.70 8.93 5.96
CA CYS A 60 0.19 9.91 6.94
C CYS A 60 0.11 9.29 8.35
N SER A 61 -0.24 10.08 9.37
CA SER A 61 -0.36 9.56 10.74
C SER A 61 -1.50 8.53 10.83
N PRO A 62 -1.30 7.34 11.47
CA PRO A 62 -0.05 6.86 12.08
C PRO A 62 0.96 6.31 11.06
N VAL A 63 2.11 6.96 10.93
CA VAL A 63 3.08 6.74 9.84
C VAL A 63 3.61 5.31 9.81
N ASN A 64 4.01 4.78 10.97
CA ASN A 64 4.61 3.45 11.07
C ASN A 64 3.61 2.35 10.73
N ASN A 65 2.37 2.48 11.20
CA ASN A 65 1.30 1.52 10.91
C ASN A 65 1.01 1.50 9.40
N ASN A 66 0.87 2.67 8.77
CA ASN A 66 0.64 2.77 7.33
C ASN A 66 1.81 2.21 6.51
N LEU A 67 3.05 2.38 6.98
CA LEU A 67 4.24 1.80 6.35
C LEU A 67 4.24 0.27 6.48
N VAL A 68 4.03 -0.27 7.68
CA VAL A 68 4.00 -1.73 7.91
C VAL A 68 2.85 -2.36 7.13
N GLU A 69 1.67 -1.73 7.10
CA GLU A 69 0.53 -2.16 6.31
C GLU A 69 0.87 -2.26 4.81
N LEU A 70 1.50 -1.22 4.25
CA LEU A 70 1.97 -1.23 2.85
C LEU A 70 2.93 -2.40 2.58
N LEU A 71 3.89 -2.62 3.48
CA LEU A 71 4.86 -3.72 3.33
C LEU A 71 4.17 -5.09 3.35
N ILE A 72 3.19 -5.29 4.23
CA ILE A 72 2.40 -6.53 4.29
C ILE A 72 1.54 -6.69 3.03
N MET A 73 0.95 -5.61 2.50
CA MET A 73 0.22 -5.64 1.23
C MET A 73 1.11 -6.05 0.05
N ILE A 74 2.32 -5.48 -0.03
CA ILE A 74 3.31 -5.84 -1.06
C ILE A 74 3.70 -7.32 -0.93
N ASP A 75 3.93 -7.82 0.30
CA ASP A 75 4.22 -9.25 0.53
C ASP A 75 3.07 -10.15 0.07
N ALA A 76 1.82 -9.80 0.40
CA ALA A 76 0.64 -10.54 -0.01
C ALA A 76 0.50 -10.61 -1.55
N LEU A 77 0.69 -9.48 -2.25
CA LEU A 77 0.66 -9.41 -3.71
C LEU A 77 1.80 -10.21 -4.36
N LYS A 78 3.00 -10.16 -3.76
CA LYS A 78 4.16 -10.92 -4.23
C LYS A 78 3.91 -12.43 -4.11
N ARG A 79 3.38 -12.90 -2.98
CA ARG A 79 3.02 -14.31 -2.78
C ARG A 79 1.89 -14.76 -3.70
N ALA A 80 0.98 -13.85 -4.05
CA ALA A 80 -0.06 -14.08 -5.05
C ALA A 80 0.45 -14.04 -6.51
N SER A 81 1.76 -13.92 -6.72
CA SER A 81 2.42 -13.93 -8.05
C SER A 81 1.97 -12.79 -8.96
N ALA A 82 1.79 -11.59 -8.42
CA ALA A 82 1.65 -10.38 -9.22
C ALA A 82 2.91 -10.16 -10.10
N LYS A 83 2.71 -9.75 -11.35
CA LYS A 83 3.81 -9.50 -12.32
C LYS A 83 4.65 -8.30 -11.90
N ARG A 84 3.97 -7.25 -11.45
CA ARG A 84 4.57 -5.99 -11.02
C ARG A 84 3.76 -5.41 -9.88
N ILE A 85 4.45 -4.83 -8.91
CA ILE A 85 3.85 -4.17 -7.76
C ILE A 85 4.43 -2.76 -7.68
N THR A 86 3.57 -1.76 -7.80
CA THR A 86 3.94 -0.34 -7.73
C THR A 86 3.29 0.29 -6.51
N ALA A 87 4.09 0.75 -5.56
CA ALA A 87 3.61 1.55 -4.44
C ALA A 87 3.41 3.00 -4.89
N VAL A 88 2.18 3.49 -4.79
CA VAL A 88 1.82 4.89 -5.03
C VAL A 88 1.69 5.56 -3.67
N MET A 89 2.64 6.44 -3.34
CA MET A 89 2.75 7.07 -2.02
C MET A 89 2.62 8.60 -2.14
N PRO A 90 1.39 9.14 -2.18
CA PRO A 90 1.14 10.58 -2.34
C PRO A 90 1.80 11.45 -1.27
N TYR A 91 1.97 10.89 -0.06
CA TYR A 91 2.68 11.52 1.04
C TYR A 91 3.71 10.54 1.60
N TYR A 92 4.98 10.95 1.61
CA TYR A 92 6.10 10.16 2.12
C TYR A 92 6.55 10.71 3.49
N GLY A 93 6.01 10.16 4.58
CA GLY A 93 6.17 10.68 5.95
C GLY A 93 7.62 10.75 6.46
N TYR A 94 8.53 9.92 5.93
CA TYR A 94 9.97 9.96 6.26
C TYR A 94 10.79 10.90 5.36
N GLY A 95 10.14 11.67 4.49
CA GLY A 95 10.82 12.48 3.47
C GLY A 95 11.64 13.65 3.99
N ARG A 96 11.53 13.96 5.29
CA ARG A 96 12.28 15.05 5.95
C ARG A 96 13.48 14.58 6.76
N THR A 97 13.67 13.27 6.91
CA THR A 97 14.76 12.68 7.73
C THR A 97 16.00 12.35 6.88
N ASP A 98 16.10 12.85 5.65
CA ASP A 98 17.25 12.64 4.76
C ASP A 98 18.52 13.38 5.22
N LYS A 99 18.37 14.39 6.09
CA LYS A 99 19.48 15.10 6.71
C LYS A 99 19.93 14.40 7.99
N LYS A 100 21.11 13.77 7.94
CA LYS A 100 21.86 13.37 9.12
C LYS A 100 22.34 14.63 9.86
N ASP A 101 21.53 15.14 10.77
CA ASP A 101 21.91 16.28 11.63
C ASP A 101 22.64 15.87 12.91
N GLN A 102 22.75 14.56 13.21
CA GLN A 102 23.46 14.07 14.40
C GLN A 102 24.55 13.03 14.06
N PRO A 103 25.81 13.25 14.48
CA PRO A 103 26.82 12.21 14.45
C PRO A 103 26.40 11.06 15.38
N ARG A 104 26.39 9.83 14.85
CA ARG A 104 26.27 8.62 15.65
C ARG A 104 27.67 8.27 16.13
N GLY A 105 28.10 8.92 17.20
CA GLY A 105 29.36 8.59 17.88
C GLY A 105 29.10 7.55 18.96
N ASP A 106 29.84 6.45 18.90
CA ASP A 106 30.49 5.84 20.07
C ASP A 106 31.99 6.11 19.92
#